data_AF-A0A942D0B7-F1
#
_entry.id   AF-A0A942D0B7-F1
#
_cell.length_a   1.000
_cell.length_b   1.000
_cell.length_c   1.000
_cell.angle_alpha   90.00
_cell.angle_beta   90.00
_cell.angle_gamma   90.00
#
_symmetry.space_group_name_H-M   'P 1'
#
loop_
_entity.id
_entity.type
_entity.pdbx_description
1 polymer ?
#
loop_
_entity_poly.entity_id
_entity_poly.type
_entity_poly.pdbx_seq_one_letter_code
_entity_poly.pdbx_strand_id
1 'polypeptide(L)' 'MSTADAVAAVLWLGATFYVVFAGADFGAGFWDLLAGRGERGERVRAAIAHAIGPVWEANHVWLIFVL' A
#
# COMPACT_ATOMS: atom_id res chain seq x y z
N MET A 1 3.65 30.61 9.71
CA MET A 1 3.25 29.21 9.94
C MET A 1 3.06 29.01 11.43
N SER A 2 1.84 28.64 11.83
CA SER A 2 1.56 28.17 13.17
C SER A 2 2.05 26.72 13.35
N THR A 3 2.10 26.23 14.59
CA THR A 3 2.36 24.81 14.87
C THR A 3 1.28 23.93 14.24
N ALA A 4 0.02 24.40 14.20
CA ALA A 4 -1.07 23.67 13.56
C ALA A 4 -0.84 23.54 12.04
N ASP A 5 -0.37 24.59 11.37
CA ASP A 5 -0.05 24.55 9.94
C ASP A 5 1.07 23.55 9.65
N ALA A 6 2.08 23.49 10.53
CA ALA A 6 3.19 22.54 10.41
C ALA A 6 2.72 21.09 10.58
N VAL A 7 1.86 20.82 11.57
CA VAL A 7 1.27 19.48 11.77
C VAL A 7 0.41 19.09 10.58
N ALA A 8 -0.43 20.00 10.06
CA ALA A 8 -1.24 19.75 8.88
C ALA A 8 -0.39 19.39 7.66
N ALA A 9 0.74 20.07 7.44
CA ALA A 9 1.67 19.75 6.36
C ALA A 9 2.29 18.34 6.50
N VAL A 10 2.64 17.94 7.73
CA VAL A 10 3.20 16.60 8.01
C VAL A 10 2.16 15.51 7.78
N LEU A 11 0.93 15.70 8.26
CA LEU A 11 -0.17 14.76 8.02
C LEU A 11 -0.51 14.64 6.53
N TRP A 12 -0.51 15.77 5.81
CA TRP A 12 -0.72 15.79 4.37
C TRP A 12 0.36 15.01 3.61
N LEU A 13 1.61 15.15 4.03
CA LEU A 13 2.72 14.39 3.46
C LEU A 13 2.58 12.88 3.74
N GLY A 14 2.22 12.50 4.97
CA GLY A 14 1.95 11.11 5.32
C GLY A 14 0.81 10.50 4.50
N ALA A 15 -0.30 11.24 4.33
CA ALA A 15 -1.43 10.81 3.53
C ALA A 15 -1.05 10.69 2.04
N THR A 16 -0.23 11.60 1.54
CA THR A 16 0.30 11.55 0.17
C THR A 16 1.14 10.28 -0.04
N PHE A 17 2.06 9.97 0.88
CA PHE A 17 2.85 8.74 0.79
C PHE A 17 1.97 7.50 0.85
N TYR A 18 1.00 7.45 1.75
CA TYR A 18 0.05 6.35 1.80
C TYR A 18 -0.65 6.14 0.45
N VAL A 19 -1.19 7.21 -0.16
CA VAL A 19 -1.89 7.11 -1.45
C VAL A 19 -0.96 6.67 -2.58
N VAL A 20 0.28 7.17 -2.60
CA VAL A 20 1.28 6.80 -3.63
C VAL A 20 1.66 5.33 -3.53
N PHE A 21 1.94 4.82 -2.34
CA PHE A 21 2.33 3.42 -2.14
C PHE A 21 1.15 2.45 -2.20
N ALA A 22 -0.06 2.92 -1.85
CA ALA A 22 -1.28 2.14 -1.96
C ALA A 22 -1.58 1.65 -3.39
N GLY A 23 -1.06 2.32 -4.42
CA GLY A 23 -1.18 1.86 -5.80
C GLY A 23 -0.59 0.46 -6.01
N ALA A 24 0.53 0.14 -5.36
CA ALA A 24 1.14 -1.18 -5.43
C ALA A 24 0.29 -2.23 -4.68
N ASP A 25 -0.18 -1.90 -3.47
CA ASP A 25 -1.00 -2.79 -2.64
C ASP A 25 -2.32 -3.15 -3.31
N PHE A 26 -3.06 -2.13 -3.77
CA PHE A 26 -4.35 -2.34 -4.42
C PHE A 26 -4.20 -2.94 -5.83
N GLY A 27 -3.16 -2.55 -6.58
CA GLY A 27 -2.85 -3.14 -7.87
C GLY A 27 -2.53 -4.63 -7.75
N ALA A 28 -1.71 -4.99 -6.76
CA ALA A 28 -1.42 -6.38 -6.44
C ALA A 28 -2.66 -7.18 -6.03
N GLY A 29 -3.51 -6.61 -5.17
CA GLY A 29 -4.80 -7.22 -4.82
C GLY A 29 -5.70 -7.44 -6.03
N PHE A 30 -5.74 -6.49 -6.98
CA PHE A 30 -6.48 -6.64 -8.22
C PHE A 30 -5.93 -7.78 -9.10
N TRP A 31 -4.61 -7.88 -9.24
CA TRP A 31 -3.98 -8.98 -9.97
C TRP A 31 -4.16 -10.34 -9.30
N ASP A 32 -4.18 -10.38 -7.96
CA ASP A 32 -4.46 -11.59 -7.18
C ASP A 32 -5.89 -12.11 -7.46
N LEU A 33 -6.88 -11.20 -7.48
CA LEU A 33 -8.27 -11.51 -7.82
C LEU A 33 -8.42 -12.01 -9.27
N LEU A 34 -7.63 -11.46 -10.20
CA LEU A 34 -7.66 -11.83 -11.61
C LEU A 34 -6.73 -13.00 -11.99
N ALA A 35 -5.93 -13.52 -11.05
CA ALA A 35 -4.96 -14.59 -11.33
C ALA A 35 -5.60 -15.89 -11.84
N GLY A 36 -6.92 -16.04 -11.66
CA GLY A 36 -7.67 -17.22 -12.10
C GLY A 36 -7.45 -18.42 -11.17
N ARG A 37 -7.63 -19.64 -11.71
CA ARG A 37 -7.56 -20.90 -10.97
C ARG A 37 -6.49 -21.84 -11.53
N GLY A 38 -6.11 -22.84 -10.75
CA GLY A 38 -5.10 -23.84 -11.12
C GLY A 38 -3.67 -23.33 -10.92
N GLU A 39 -2.69 -24.13 -11.33
CA GLU A 39 -1.28 -23.88 -11.01
C GLU A 39 -0.77 -22.51 -11.45
N ARG A 40 -1.24 -22.00 -12.59
CA ARG A 40 -0.82 -20.69 -13.10
C ARG A 40 -1.28 -19.56 -12.18
N GLY A 41 -2.50 -19.64 -11.66
CA GLY A 41 -3.01 -18.67 -10.70
C GLY A 41 -2.21 -18.70 -9.40
N GLU A 42 -1.94 -19.89 -8.87
CA GLU A 42 -1.15 -20.04 -7.64
C GLU A 42 0.27 -19.48 -7.76
N ARG A 43 0.93 -19.65 -8.92
CA ARG A 43 2.25 -19.05 -9.17
C ARG A 43 2.20 -17.51 -9.16
N VAL A 44 1.13 -16.92 -9.69
CA VAL A 44 0.94 -15.46 -9.68
C VAL A 44 0.70 -14.96 -8.25
N ARG A 45 -0.19 -15.60 -7.49
CA ARG A 45 -0.43 -15.23 -6.08
C ARG A 45 0.82 -15.35 -5.22
N ALA A 46 1.60 -16.42 -5.41
CA ALA A 46 2.86 -16.60 -4.70
C ALA A 46 3.88 -15.49 -5.02
N ALA A 47 3.99 -15.10 -6.29
CA ALA A 47 4.86 -14.00 -6.70
C ALA A 47 4.39 -12.65 -6.11
N ILE A 48 3.08 -12.39 -6.12
CA ILE A 48 2.48 -11.20 -5.51
C ILE A 48 2.76 -11.16 -4.01
N ALA A 49 2.47 -12.24 -3.28
CA ALA A 49 2.68 -12.32 -1.83
C ALA A 49 4.15 -12.06 -1.45
N HIS A 50 5.09 -12.64 -2.21
CA HIS A 50 6.52 -12.43 -1.97
C HIS A 50 6.96 -10.99 -2.22
N ALA A 51 6.45 -10.36 -3.29
CA ALA A 51 6.86 -9.01 -3.67
C ALA A 51 6.19 -7.91 -2.83
N ILE A 52 4.93 -8.10 -2.44
CA ILE A 52 4.09 -7.03 -1.90
C ILE A 52 4.05 -7.03 -0.37
N GLY A 53 4.32 -8.17 0.30
CA GLY A 53 4.34 -8.23 1.77
C GLY A 53 5.09 -7.08 2.45
N PRO A 54 6.36 -6.81 2.09
CA PRO A 54 7.12 -5.70 2.68
C PRO A 54 6.54 -4.30 2.38
N VAL A 55 5.97 -4.11 1.18
CA VAL A 55 5.39 -2.83 0.75
C VAL A 55 4.10 -2.57 1.51
N TRP A 56 3.25 -3.58 1.64
CA TRP A 56 1.99 -3.53 2.37
C TRP A 56 2.21 -3.18 3.84
N GLU A 57 3.18 -3.85 4.50
CA GLU A 57 3.53 -3.56 5.89
C GLU A 57 3.99 -2.11 6.08
N ALA A 58 4.88 -1.63 5.20
CA ALA A 58 5.37 -0.25 5.24
C ALA A 58 4.26 0.77 4.95
N ASN A 59 3.33 0.47 4.05
CA ASN A 59 2.25 1.36 3.68
C ASN A 59 1.25 1.57 4.84
N HIS A 60 0.99 0.52 5.64
CA HIS A 60 0.13 0.62 6.82
C HIS A 60 0.69 1.58 7.87
N VAL A 61 2.02 1.72 7.98
CA VAL A 61 2.63 2.69 8.90
C VAL A 61 2.21 4.12 8.55
N TRP A 62 2.16 4.48 7.27
CA TRP A 62 1.69 5.80 6.83
C TRP A 62 0.22 6.03 7.16
N LEU A 63 -0.62 5.01 6.96
CA LEU A 63 -2.05 5.09 7.28
C LEU A 63 -2.26 5.29 8.79
N ILE A 64 -1.60 4.49 9.62
CA ILE A 64 -1.71 4.60 11.08
C ILE A 64 -1.18 5.94 11.57
N PHE A 65 -0.11 6.46 10.96
CA PHE A 65 0.49 7.73 11.36
C PHE A 65 -0.45 8.94 11.18
N VAL A 66 -1.33 8.90 10.17
CA VAL A 66 -2.21 10.03 9.84
C VAL A 66 -3.63 9.95 10.41
N LEU A 67 -3.99 8.82 11.04
CA LEU A 67 -5.29 8.59 11.69
C LEU A 67 -5.20 8.85 13.20
#